data_AF-A0A0Q0YM04-F1
#
_entry.id   AF-A0A0Q0YM04-F1
#
_cell.length_a   1.000
_cell.length_b   1.000
_cell.length_c   1.000
_cell.angle_alpha   90.00
_cell.angle_beta   90.00
_cell.angle_gamma   90.00
#
_symmetry.space_group_name_H-M   'P 1'
#
loop_
_entity.id
_entity.type
_entity.pdbx_description
1 polymer ?
#
loop_
_entity_poly.entity_id
_entity_poly.type
_entity_poly.pdbx_seq_one_letter_code
_entity_poly.pdbx_strand_id
1 'polypeptide(L)'
;MVAVEIVDVYTRLCEAMLSADVKVLDSLMADGAVLTHMTGYEQSKAEWLEHIQSGKMVYHGIDTQAVEQEGEDSFIARSYTEATIWGAHGTWPLQLSGRCERVGDTWVLANIVASTWQ
;
A
#
# COMPACT_ATOMS: atom_id res chain seq x y z
N MET A 1 -24.89 -2.52 -8.26
CA MET A 1 -23.68 -2.12 -7.51
C MET A 1 -22.52 -2.84 -8.17
N VAL A 2 -21.54 -2.12 -8.69
CA VAL A 2 -20.31 -2.75 -9.18
C VAL A 2 -19.54 -3.16 -7.91
N ALA A 3 -19.15 -4.43 -7.81
CA ALA A 3 -18.30 -4.88 -6.71
C ALA A 3 -17.02 -4.03 -6.75
N VAL A 4 -16.63 -3.43 -5.61
CA VAL A 4 -15.28 -2.88 -5.48
C VAL A 4 -14.35 -4.09 -5.48
N GLU A 5 -13.61 -4.27 -6.57
CA GLU A 5 -12.67 -5.38 -6.68
C GLU A 5 -11.41 -5.03 -5.89
N ILE A 6 -10.69 -6.05 -5.41
CA ILE A 6 -9.46 -5.84 -4.64
C ILE A 6 -8.41 -5.06 -5.45
N VAL A 7 -8.48 -5.13 -6.78
CA VAL A 7 -7.68 -4.32 -7.70
C VAL A 7 -7.91 -2.82 -7.49
N ASP A 8 -9.16 -2.39 -7.25
CA ASP A 8 -9.48 -0.98 -7.00
C ASP A 8 -8.86 -0.48 -5.68
N VAL A 9 -8.75 -1.34 -4.68
CA VAL A 9 -8.09 -1.02 -3.40
C VAL A 9 -6.62 -0.71 -3.64
N TYR A 10 -5.93 -1.53 -4.43
CA TYR A 10 -4.53 -1.30 -4.77
C TYR A 10 -4.34 -0.02 -5.61
N THR A 11 -5.18 0.22 -6.61
CA THR A 11 -5.09 1.46 -7.42
C THR A 11 -5.26 2.70 -6.55
N ARG A 12 -6.27 2.73 -5.68
CA ARG A 12 -6.51 3.86 -4.76
C ARG A 12 -5.39 4.03 -3.74
N LEU A 13 -4.78 2.93 -3.29
CA LEU A 13 -3.60 2.97 -2.42
C LEU A 13 -2.45 3.70 -3.13
N CYS A 14 -2.12 3.31 -4.36
CA CYS A 14 -1.04 3.94 -5.14
C CYS A 14 -1.29 5.43 -5.40
N GLU A 15 -2.50 5.80 -5.81
CA GLU A 15 -2.88 7.21 -6.03
C GLU A 15 -2.70 8.04 -4.75
N ALA A 16 -3.20 7.54 -3.61
CA ALA A 16 -3.11 8.25 -2.34
C ALA A 16 -1.68 8.32 -1.79
N MET A 17 -0.84 7.31 -2.05
CA MET A 17 0.60 7.36 -1.76
C MET A 17 1.31 8.46 -2.56
N LEU A 18 1.02 8.55 -3.87
CA LEU A 18 1.63 9.55 -4.76
C LEU A 18 1.18 10.98 -4.44
N SER A 19 -0.08 11.17 -4.04
CA SER A 19 -0.61 12.49 -3.66
C SER A 19 -0.39 12.83 -2.18
N ALA A 20 0.25 11.95 -1.41
CA ALA A 20 0.38 12.04 0.05
C ALA A 20 -0.98 12.30 0.76
N ASP A 21 -2.08 11.73 0.24
CA ASP A 21 -3.42 11.90 0.81
C ASP A 21 -3.62 10.94 1.99
N VAL A 22 -3.13 11.35 3.15
CA VAL A 22 -3.20 10.56 4.38
C VAL A 22 -4.64 10.30 4.84
N LYS A 23 -5.63 11.09 4.41
CA LYS A 23 -7.04 10.84 4.75
C LYS A 23 -7.60 9.69 3.93
N VAL A 24 -7.28 9.65 2.64
CA VAL A 24 -7.65 8.51 1.79
C VAL A 24 -6.93 7.26 2.27
N LEU A 25 -5.62 7.34 2.54
CA LEU A 25 -4.87 6.21 3.09
C LEU A 25 -5.45 5.70 4.41
N ASP A 26 -5.82 6.61 5.32
CA ASP A 26 -6.47 6.25 6.58
C ASP A 26 -7.79 5.49 6.33
N SER A 27 -8.62 5.96 5.39
CA SER A 27 -9.89 5.30 5.05
C SER A 27 -9.75 3.95 4.34
N LEU A 28 -8.60 3.72 3.70
CA LEU A 28 -8.32 2.48 2.95
C LEU A 28 -7.79 1.37 3.85
N MET A 29 -7.40 1.65 5.10
CA MET A 29 -6.74 0.68 5.99
C MET A 29 -7.56 0.44 7.26
N ALA A 30 -7.63 -0.81 7.68
CA ALA A 30 -8.27 -1.21 8.92
C ALA A 30 -7.59 -0.60 10.15
N ASP A 31 -8.34 -0.50 11.24
CA ASP A 31 -7.77 -0.13 12.54
C ASP A 31 -6.81 -1.22 13.00
N GLY A 32 -5.55 -0.85 13.26
CA GLY A 32 -4.49 -1.79 13.61
C GLY A 32 -3.74 -2.40 12.42
N ALA A 33 -4.00 -1.94 11.19
CA ALA A 33 -3.25 -2.40 10.03
C ALA A 33 -1.74 -2.13 10.17
N VAL A 34 -0.95 -3.07 9.67
CA VAL A 34 0.52 -3.03 9.70
C VAL A 34 1.07 -3.12 8.28
N LEU A 35 2.09 -2.31 8.01
CA LEU A 35 2.93 -2.41 6.82
C LEU A 35 4.27 -3.03 7.20
N THR A 36 4.57 -4.20 6.67
CA THR A 36 5.89 -4.84 6.82
C THR A 36 6.76 -4.46 5.64
N HIS A 37 7.87 -3.75 5.91
CA HIS A 37 8.84 -3.33 4.91
C HIS A 37 9.67 -4.51 4.40
N MET A 38 10.37 -4.33 3.27
CA MET A 38 11.28 -5.34 2.71
C MET A 38 12.42 -5.76 3.66
N THR A 39 12.69 -4.97 4.70
CA THR A 39 13.66 -5.25 5.77
C THR A 39 13.09 -6.08 6.92
N GLY A 40 11.78 -6.34 6.93
CA GLY A 40 11.06 -6.95 8.04
C GLY A 40 10.62 -5.96 9.13
N TYR A 41 10.90 -4.67 8.97
CA TYR A 41 10.40 -3.65 9.90
C TYR A 41 8.87 -3.53 9.78
N GLU A 42 8.17 -3.71 10.88
CA GLU A 42 6.72 -3.56 11.00
C GLU A 42 6.39 -2.13 11.40
N GLN A 43 5.72 -1.42 10.49
CA GLN A 43 5.28 -0.05 10.69
C GLN A 43 3.77 -0.03 10.90
N SER A 44 3.32 0.58 11.99
CA SER A 44 1.88 0.75 12.23
C SER A 44 1.25 1.70 11.21
N LYS A 45 -0.04 1.55 10.91
CA LYS A 45 -0.81 2.51 10.11
C LYS A 45 -0.60 3.96 10.56
N ALA A 46 -0.74 4.25 11.86
CA ALA A 46 -0.60 5.60 12.39
C ALA A 46 0.81 6.18 12.15
N GLU A 47 1.85 5.37 12.35
CA GLU A 47 3.24 5.77 12.09
C GLU A 47 3.52 5.96 10.60
N TRP A 48 2.97 5.11 9.73
CA TRP A 48 3.11 5.25 8.28
C TRP A 48 2.47 6.54 7.76
N LEU A 49 1.25 6.84 8.23
CA LEU A 49 0.57 8.10 7.91
C LEU A 49 1.35 9.31 8.42
N GLU A 50 1.92 9.26 9.63
CA GLU A 50 2.79 10.34 10.14
C GLU A 50 4.06 10.50 9.30
N HIS A 51 4.68 9.41 8.86
CA HIS A 51 5.87 9.44 8.03
C HIS A 51 5.59 10.04 6.64
N ILE A 52 4.42 9.76 6.06
CA ILE A 52 3.98 10.40 4.81
C ILE A 52 3.69 11.87 5.05
N GLN A 53 2.91 12.19 6.09
CA GLN A 53 2.51 13.57 6.40
C GLN A 53 3.69 14.48 6.72
N SER A 54 4.73 13.96 7.36
CA SER A 54 5.96 14.69 7.72
C SER A 54 7.00 14.72 6.59
N GLY A 55 6.77 14.00 5.49
CA GLY A 55 7.74 13.89 4.38
C GLY A 55 8.94 12.99 4.68
N LYS A 56 8.93 12.24 5.78
CA LYS A 56 9.92 11.17 6.04
C LYS A 56 9.80 10.05 5.00
N MET A 57 8.61 9.87 4.41
CA MET A 57 8.34 8.96 3.31
C MET A 57 7.62 9.74 2.21
N VAL A 58 8.22 9.81 1.02
CA VAL A 58 7.64 10.48 -0.15
C VAL A 58 7.69 9.53 -1.33
N TYR A 59 6.55 9.27 -1.96
CA TYR A 59 6.47 8.44 -3.16
C TYR A 59 6.44 9.35 -4.38
N HIS A 60 7.34 9.13 -5.33
CA HIS A 60 7.52 9.97 -6.52
C HIS A 60 6.91 9.34 -7.77
N GLY A 61 6.91 8.01 -7.84
CA GLY A 61 6.38 7.26 -8.98
C GLY A 61 6.07 5.81 -8.60
N ILE A 62 4.99 5.27 -9.17
CA ILE A 62 4.63 3.85 -9.04
C ILE A 62 4.25 3.36 -10.45
N ASP A 63 5.11 2.54 -11.05
CA ASP A 63 4.87 1.89 -12.33
C ASP A 63 4.43 0.44 -12.11
N THR A 64 3.11 0.25 -12.04
CA THR A 64 2.47 -1.06 -11.81
C THR A 64 2.63 -1.97 -13.02
N GLN A 65 3.27 -3.12 -12.81
CA GLN A 65 3.48 -4.15 -13.83
C GLN A 65 2.36 -5.19 -13.84
N ALA A 66 1.85 -5.57 -12.66
CA ALA A 66 0.81 -6.57 -12.51
C ALA A 66 0.06 -6.38 -11.18
N VAL A 67 -1.22 -6.73 -11.17
CA VAL A 67 -2.05 -6.85 -9.97
C VAL A 67 -2.92 -8.09 -10.17
N GLU A 68 -2.81 -9.04 -9.25
CA GLU A 68 -3.53 -10.30 -9.29
C GLU A 68 -4.27 -10.48 -7.97
N GLN A 69 -5.57 -10.75 -8.03
CA GLN A 69 -6.31 -11.14 -6.85
C GLN A 69 -5.94 -12.58 -6.48
N GLU A 70 -5.58 -12.79 -5.22
CA GLU A 70 -5.36 -14.10 -4.62
C GLU A 70 -6.52 -14.43 -3.68
N GLY A 71 -7.31 -15.45 -4.03
CA GLY A 71 -8.47 -15.84 -3.24
C GLY A 71 -9.54 -14.75 -3.16
N GLU A 72 -10.32 -14.75 -2.07
CA GLU A 72 -11.43 -13.82 -1.90
C GLU A 72 -11.00 -12.47 -1.33
N ASP A 73 -9.95 -12.44 -0.51
CA ASP A 73 -9.62 -11.33 0.38
C ASP A 73 -8.14 -10.90 0.29
N SER A 74 -7.42 -11.25 -0.78
CA SER A 74 -6.03 -10.81 -0.93
C SER A 74 -5.61 -10.51 -2.37
N PHE A 75 -4.46 -9.84 -2.52
CA PHE A 75 -3.82 -9.61 -3.82
C PHE A 75 -2.31 -9.66 -3.73
N ILE A 76 -1.71 -9.92 -4.88
CA ILE A 76 -0.31 -9.65 -5.16
C ILE A 76 -0.20 -8.57 -6.23
N ALA A 77 0.60 -7.54 -5.98
CA ALA A 77 0.89 -6.48 -6.95
C ALA A 77 2.40 -6.33 -7.15
N ARG A 78 2.84 -6.14 -8.39
CA ARG A 78 4.24 -5.85 -8.72
C ARG A 78 4.36 -4.48 -9.35
N SER A 79 5.33 -3.71 -8.89
CA SER A 79 5.60 -2.36 -9.42
C SER A 79 7.08 -2.01 -9.34
N TYR A 80 7.49 -1.03 -10.14
CA TYR A 80 8.67 -0.22 -9.85
C TYR A 80 8.23 1.02 -9.07
N THR A 81 8.62 1.10 -7.81
CA THR A 81 8.25 2.21 -6.91
C THR A 81 9.45 3.12 -6.69
N GLU A 82 9.37 4.37 -7.16
CA GLU A 82 10.31 5.43 -6.87
C GLU A 82 9.87 6.19 -5.61
N ALA A 83 10.75 6.27 -4.61
CA ALA A 83 10.45 6.95 -3.35
C ALA A 83 11.69 7.50 -2.66
N THR A 84 11.48 8.45 -1.75
CA THR A 84 12.45 8.85 -0.73
C THR A 84 11.95 8.38 0.63
N ILE A 85 12.63 7.41 1.22
CA ILE A 85 12.28 6.78 2.50
C ILE A 85 13.39 7.06 3.50
N TRP A 86 13.10 7.83 4.55
CA TRP A 86 14.05 8.26 5.59
C TRP A 86 15.36 8.85 5.04
N GLY A 87 15.24 9.62 3.95
CA GLY A 87 16.38 10.28 3.29
C GLY A 87 17.08 9.43 2.22
N ALA A 88 16.77 8.14 2.07
CA ALA A 88 17.26 7.32 0.97
C ALA A 88 16.30 7.40 -0.23
N HIS A 89 16.79 7.87 -1.37
CA HIS A 89 16.03 7.94 -2.62
C HIS A 89 16.42 6.81 -3.57
N GLY A 90 15.44 6.21 -4.24
CA GLY A 90 15.67 5.18 -5.24
C GLY A 90 14.38 4.64 -5.87
N THR A 91 14.55 3.69 -6.78
CA THR A 91 13.45 2.93 -7.39
C THR A 91 13.62 1.46 -7.08
N TRP A 92 12.60 0.83 -6.51
CA TRP A 92 12.62 -0.57 -6.08
C TRP A 92 11.57 -1.41 -6.84
N PRO A 93 11.91 -2.64 -7.28
CA PRO A 93 10.95 -3.58 -7.85
C PRO A 93 10.14 -4.23 -6.72
N LEU A 94 9.11 -3.54 -6.21
CA LEU A 94 8.33 -4.00 -5.06
C LEU A 94 7.26 -5.02 -5.47
N GLN A 95 7.12 -6.05 -4.63
CA GLN A 95 5.95 -6.92 -4.59
C GLN A 95 5.12 -6.60 -3.34
N LEU A 96 3.94 -6.02 -3.60
CA LEU A 96 2.74 -5.93 -2.80
C LEU A 96 2.13 -7.28 -2.43
N SER A 97 2.10 -7.72 -1.17
CA SER A 97 1.07 -8.68 -0.74
C SER A 97 0.11 -7.99 0.21
N GLY A 98 -1.13 -7.77 -0.23
CA GLY A 98 -2.16 -7.10 0.55
C GLY A 98 -3.24 -8.08 0.99
N ARG A 99 -3.55 -8.09 2.29
CA ARG A 99 -4.73 -8.74 2.83
C ARG A 99 -5.80 -7.70 3.08
N CYS A 100 -7.01 -7.97 2.62
CA CYS A 100 -8.16 -7.11 2.77
C CYS A 100 -9.16 -7.74 3.75
N GLU A 101 -9.99 -6.90 4.34
CA GLU A 101 -11.17 -7.32 5.08
C GLU A 101 -12.38 -6.50 4.65
N ARG A 102 -13.55 -7.10 4.78
CA ARG A 102 -14.80 -6.48 4.35
C ARG A 102 -15.40 -5.67 5.49
N VAL A 103 -15.56 -4.37 5.28
CA VAL A 103 -16.24 -3.45 6.18
C VAL A 103 -17.49 -2.93 5.47
N GLY A 104 -18.64 -3.48 5.83
CA GLY A 104 -19.91 -3.24 5.12
C GLY A 104 -19.84 -3.69 3.67
N ASP A 105 -20.04 -2.75 2.74
CA ASP A 105 -19.96 -2.99 1.30
C ASP A 105 -18.59 -2.64 0.69
N THR A 106 -17.60 -2.33 1.53
CA THR A 106 -16.26 -1.92 1.10
C THR A 106 -15.17 -2.87 1.58
N TRP A 107 -14.02 -2.84 0.90
CA TRP A 107 -12.80 -3.52 1.32
C TRP A 107 -11.81 -2.52 1.88
N VAL A 108 -11.15 -2.89 2.98
CA VAL A 108 -10.04 -2.15 3.57
C VAL A 108 -8.84 -3.07 3.75
N LEU A 109 -7.63 -2.51 3.71
CA LEU A 109 -6.36 -3.22 3.89
C LEU A 109 -6.15 -3.53 5.38
N ALA A 110 -6.12 -4.82 5.71
CA ALA A 110 -5.78 -5.31 7.05
C ALA A 110 -4.26 -5.38 7.24
N ASN A 111 -3.51 -5.77 6.21
CA ASN A 111 -2.05 -5.76 6.24
C ASN A 111 -1.45 -5.64 4.85
N ILE A 112 -0.24 -5.10 4.79
CA ILE A 112 0.58 -5.07 3.57
C ILE A 112 1.97 -5.62 3.93
N VAL A 113 2.45 -6.55 3.12
CA VAL A 113 3.84 -7.02 3.18
C VAL A 113 4.54 -6.63 1.89
N ALA A 114 5.63 -5.88 2.01
CA ALA A 114 6.48 -5.50 0.89
C ALA A 114 7.69 -6.43 0.79
N SER A 115 7.93 -6.97 -0.39
CA SER A 115 9.18 -7.64 -0.74
C SER A 115 9.69 -7.12 -2.10
N THR A 116 10.78 -7.69 -2.61
CA THR A 116 11.26 -7.42 -3.97
C THR A 116 11.09 -8.64 -4.87
N TRP A 117 10.89 -8.41 -6.17
CA TRP A 117 10.82 -9.47 -7.18
C TRP A 117 12.00 -9.40 -8.16
N GLN A 118 12.28 -10.51 -8.85
CA GLN A 118 13.30 -10.65 -9.90
C GLN A 118 12.68 -11.07 -11.22
#